data_AF-W9AHG4-F1
#
_entry.id   AF-W9AHG4-F1
#
_cell.length_a   1.000
_cell.length_b   1.000
_cell.length_c   1.000
_cell.angle_alpha   90.00
_cell.angle_beta   90.00
_cell.angle_gamma   90.00
#
_symmetry.space_group_name_H-M   'P 1'
#
loop_
_entity.id
_entity.type
_entity.pdbx_description
1 polymer ?
#
loop_
_entity_poly.entity_id
_entity_poly.type
_entity_poly.pdbx_seq_one_letter_code
_entity_poly.pdbx_strand_id
1 'polypeptide(L)'
;MLDYSNAYSTYLTEEEFEDLSAKRFFIIPQEVANKQNSTITVQNIKFEKYGEDQEESDSIDFEQTFTLVFTDQEGNTVDEVELKGQMKVVDTENGLKIDRYHDGQTLVDMLYP
;
A
#
# COMPACT_ATOMS: atom_id res chain seq x y z
N MET A 1 1.94 19.12 8.16
CA MET A 1 1.34 17.87 7.63
C MET A 1 2.15 17.55 6.39
N LEU A 2 3.14 16.65 6.50
CA LEU A 2 4.10 16.15 5.48
C LEU A 2 5.44 15.91 6.19
N ASP A 3 5.71 14.68 6.60
CA ASP A 3 7.09 14.24 6.92
C ASP A 3 7.23 12.72 6.66
N TYR A 4 6.17 11.95 6.95
CA TYR A 4 6.14 10.51 6.64
C TYR A 4 6.07 10.18 5.14
N SER A 5 5.48 11.03 4.31
CA SER A 5 5.43 10.79 2.86
C SER A 5 6.83 10.80 2.22
N ASN A 6 7.73 11.63 2.74
CA ASN A 6 9.10 11.71 2.24
C ASN A 6 9.90 10.44 2.55
N ALA A 7 9.58 9.75 3.66
CA ALA A 7 10.17 8.46 3.97
C ALA A 7 9.73 7.34 3.02
N TYR A 8 8.54 7.44 2.39
CA TYR A 8 8.10 6.46 1.39
C TYR A 8 8.74 6.68 0.03
N SER A 9 9.10 7.92 -0.32
CA SER A 9 9.74 8.27 -1.59
C SER A 9 11.06 7.50 -1.81
N THR A 10 11.75 7.07 -0.74
CA THR A 10 12.98 6.29 -0.87
C THR A 10 12.74 4.86 -1.34
N TYR A 11 11.52 4.34 -1.28
CA TYR A 11 11.18 2.97 -1.69
C TYR A 11 10.46 2.90 -3.04
N LEU A 12 9.92 4.02 -3.51
CA LEU A 12 9.12 4.11 -4.73
C LEU A 12 9.90 4.78 -5.86
N THR A 13 9.51 4.52 -7.10
CA THR A 13 9.86 5.43 -8.21
C THR A 13 9.14 6.76 -8.02
N GLU A 14 9.65 7.82 -8.65
CA GLU A 14 9.00 9.15 -8.58
C GLU A 14 7.59 9.10 -9.14
N GLU A 15 7.41 8.43 -10.28
CA GLU A 15 6.12 8.23 -10.94
C GLU A 15 5.11 7.51 -10.03
N GLU A 16 5.49 6.39 -9.41
CA GLU A 16 4.59 5.65 -8.52
C GLU A 16 4.28 6.43 -7.24
N PHE A 17 5.26 7.15 -6.68
CA PHE A 17 5.03 8.00 -5.51
C PHE A 17 4.01 9.11 -5.81
N GLU A 18 4.12 9.76 -6.97
CA GLU A 18 3.17 10.78 -7.41
C GLU A 18 1.78 10.18 -7.65
N ASP A 19 1.68 9.02 -8.30
CA ASP A 19 0.42 8.33 -8.56
C ASP A 19 -0.30 7.95 -7.25
N LEU A 20 0.39 7.30 -6.30
CA LEU A 20 -0.17 6.94 -4.99
C LEU A 20 -0.58 8.18 -4.19
N SER A 21 0.19 9.27 -4.30
CA SER A 21 -0.14 10.55 -3.66
C SER A 21 -1.40 11.17 -4.26
N ALA A 22 -1.54 11.17 -5.58
CA ALA A 22 -2.73 11.67 -6.29
C ALA A 22 -3.99 10.86 -5.95
N LYS A 23 -3.84 9.54 -5.80
CA LYS A 23 -4.89 8.62 -5.31
C LYS A 23 -5.16 8.75 -3.80
N ARG A 24 -4.42 9.60 -3.09
CA ARG A 24 -4.49 9.82 -1.63
C ARG A 24 -4.27 8.53 -0.83
N PHE A 25 -3.50 7.59 -1.38
CA PHE A 25 -3.30 6.26 -0.82
C PHE A 25 -2.79 6.31 0.63
N PHE A 26 -1.84 7.21 0.91
CA PHE A 26 -1.24 7.36 2.23
C PHE A 26 -2.15 8.05 3.26
N ILE A 27 -3.24 8.69 2.82
CA ILE A 27 -4.06 9.58 3.65
C ILE A 27 -5.41 8.95 3.98
N ILE A 28 -6.07 8.28 3.03
CA ILE A 28 -7.42 7.74 3.21
C ILE A 28 -7.56 6.85 4.45
N PRO A 29 -6.67 5.87 4.72
CA PRO A 29 -6.81 5.05 5.92
C PRO A 29 -6.73 5.85 7.23
N GLN A 30 -5.94 6.93 7.25
CA GLN A 30 -5.83 7.82 8.41
C GLN A 30 -7.10 8.64 8.61
N GLU A 31 -7.73 9.11 7.52
CA GLU A 31 -9.00 9.85 7.59
C GLU A 31 -10.14 8.97 8.10
N VAL A 32 -10.18 7.71 7.65
CA VAL A 32 -11.16 6.72 8.09
C VAL A 32 -11.00 6.43 9.58
N ALA A 33 -9.76 6.15 10.01
CA ALA A 33 -9.45 5.93 11.42
C ALA A 33 -9.85 7.14 12.30
N ASN A 34 -9.53 8.35 11.85
CA ASN A 34 -9.90 9.58 12.56
C ASN A 34 -11.42 9.74 12.68
N LYS A 35 -12.16 9.55 11.57
CA LYS A 35 -13.63 9.65 11.54
C LYS A 35 -14.30 8.64 12.46
N GLN A 36 -13.74 7.45 12.57
CA GLN A 36 -14.25 6.37 13.43
C GLN A 36 -13.75 6.46 14.88
N ASN A 37 -12.88 7.43 15.21
CA ASN A 37 -12.18 7.50 16.49
C ASN A 37 -11.47 6.16 16.84
N SER A 38 -10.82 5.57 15.84
CA SER A 38 -10.13 4.28 15.92
C SER A 38 -8.64 4.43 15.63
N THR A 39 -7.86 3.42 16.03
CA THR A 39 -6.48 3.24 15.59
C THR A 39 -6.43 2.24 14.43
N ILE A 40 -5.47 2.41 13.52
CA ILE A 40 -5.27 1.51 12.39
C ILE A 40 -4.03 0.66 12.59
N THR A 41 -4.14 -0.64 12.28
CA THR A 41 -3.00 -1.57 12.22
C THR A 41 -3.01 -2.34 10.91
N VAL A 42 -1.82 -2.75 10.46
CA VAL A 42 -1.66 -3.62 9.28
C VAL A 42 -1.38 -5.04 9.75
N GLN A 43 -2.10 -6.02 9.22
CA GLN A 43 -1.94 -7.44 9.53
C GLN A 43 -1.89 -8.29 8.25
N ASN A 44 -1.53 -9.56 8.38
CA ASN A 44 -1.60 -10.56 7.31
C ASN A 44 -0.89 -10.16 6.00
N ILE A 45 0.24 -9.45 6.10
CA ILE A 45 1.03 -9.04 4.93
C ILE A 45 1.59 -10.30 4.25
N LYS A 46 1.29 -10.47 2.96
CA LYS A 46 1.78 -11.56 2.13
C LYS A 46 2.25 -11.02 0.79
N PHE A 47 3.35 -11.58 0.31
CA PHE A 47 3.86 -11.36 -1.05
C PHE A 47 4.04 -12.70 -1.72
N GLU A 48 3.45 -12.87 -2.90
CA GLU A 48 3.61 -14.04 -3.74
C GLU A 48 4.21 -13.59 -5.06
N LYS A 49 5.45 -14.00 -5.32
CA LYS A 49 6.10 -13.74 -6.59
C LYS A 49 5.32 -14.43 -7.71
N TYR A 50 5.04 -13.73 -8.81
CA TYR A 50 4.40 -14.33 -9.99
C TYR A 50 5.18 -14.01 -11.28
N GLY A 51 4.99 -14.85 -12.29
CA GLY A 51 5.71 -14.80 -13.58
C GLY A 51 6.85 -15.82 -13.67
N GLU A 52 6.87 -16.59 -14.76
CA GLU A 52 7.97 -17.51 -15.11
C GLU A 52 9.14 -16.74 -15.76
N ASP A 53 10.37 -17.19 -15.51
CA ASP A 53 11.62 -16.72 -16.15
C ASP A 53 12.04 -15.26 -15.95
N GLN A 54 12.08 -14.80 -14.70
CA GLN A 54 12.70 -13.50 -14.34
C GLN A 54 14.24 -13.50 -14.33
N GLU A 55 14.92 -14.56 -14.79
CA GLU A 55 16.39 -14.57 -14.81
C GLU A 55 16.99 -13.52 -15.76
N GLU A 56 16.22 -13.01 -16.73
CA GLU A 56 16.61 -11.93 -17.65
C GLU A 56 15.73 -10.66 -17.53
N SER A 57 14.86 -10.56 -16.53
CA SER A 57 13.96 -9.41 -16.34
C SER A 57 14.55 -8.42 -15.33
N ASP A 58 14.63 -7.14 -15.69
CA ASP A 58 14.99 -6.03 -14.78
C ASP A 58 13.90 -5.74 -13.73
N SER A 59 12.82 -6.54 -13.71
CA SER A 59 11.72 -6.41 -12.76
C SER A 59 11.28 -7.72 -12.12
N ILE A 60 10.82 -7.60 -10.88
CA ILE A 60 10.23 -8.65 -10.06
C ILE A 60 8.79 -8.27 -9.71
N ASP A 61 7.83 -9.07 -10.20
CA ASP A 61 6.42 -8.90 -9.89
C ASP A 61 5.94 -9.78 -8.72
N PHE A 62 5.07 -9.20 -7.89
CA PHE A 62 4.46 -9.82 -6.72
C PHE A 62 2.96 -9.54 -6.66
N GLU A 63 2.16 -10.56 -6.34
CA GLU A 63 0.84 -10.34 -5.78
C GLU A 63 1.04 -10.01 -4.31
N GLN A 64 0.42 -8.93 -3.85
CA GLN A 64 0.45 -8.56 -2.45
C GLN A 64 -0.95 -8.59 -1.84
N THR A 65 -1.01 -9.01 -0.58
CA THR A 65 -2.21 -8.90 0.24
C THR A 65 -1.88 -8.38 1.62
N PHE A 66 -2.73 -7.54 2.19
CA PHE A 66 -2.64 -7.14 3.59
C PHE A 66 -4.02 -6.75 4.12
N THR A 67 -4.18 -6.79 5.42
CA THR A 67 -5.43 -6.42 6.10
C THR A 67 -5.22 -5.12 6.87
N LEU A 68 -6.11 -4.15 6.69
CA LEU A 68 -6.24 -3.00 7.58
C LEU A 68 -7.27 -3.32 8.66
N VAL A 69 -6.86 -3.24 9.91
CA VAL A 69 -7.72 -3.49 11.08
C VAL A 69 -7.86 -2.19 11.85
N PHE A 70 -9.10 -1.73 12.01
CA PHE A 70 -9.45 -0.55 12.78
C PHE A 70 -9.98 -0.97 14.15
N THR A 71 -9.38 -0.46 15.22
CA THR A 71 -9.77 -0.79 16.60
C THR A 71 -10.18 0.46 17.37
N ASP A 72 -11.26 0.37 18.14
CA ASP A 72 -11.68 1.44 19.05
C ASP A 72 -10.72 1.61 20.24
N GLN A 73 -11.01 2.57 21.12
CA GLN A 73 -10.22 2.85 22.31
C GLN A 73 -10.25 1.73 23.35
N GLU A 74 -11.24 0.83 23.30
CA GLU A 74 -11.36 -0.34 24.16
C GLU A 74 -10.61 -1.56 23.59
N GLY A 75 -10.11 -1.46 22.36
CA GLY A 75 -9.39 -2.51 21.65
C GLY A 75 -10.29 -3.45 20.85
N ASN A 76 -11.57 -3.13 20.66
CA ASN A 76 -12.47 -3.92 19.84
C ASN A 76 -12.28 -3.56 18.36
N THR A 77 -12.28 -4.57 17.48
CA THR A 77 -12.31 -4.33 16.03
C THR A 77 -13.63 -3.71 15.63
N VAL A 78 -13.57 -2.53 15.01
CA VAL A 78 -14.74 -1.82 14.47
C VAL A 78 -14.89 -2.00 12.97
N ASP A 79 -13.78 -2.24 12.27
CA ASP A 79 -13.76 -2.46 10.83
C ASP A 79 -12.50 -3.24 10.41
N GLU A 80 -12.61 -4.00 9.34
CA GLU A 80 -11.52 -4.81 8.78
C GLU A 80 -11.65 -4.89 7.25
N VAL A 81 -10.58 -4.54 6.55
CA VAL A 81 -10.56 -4.57 5.08
C VAL A 81 -9.31 -5.28 4.59
N GLU A 82 -9.52 -6.34 3.81
CA GLU A 82 -8.46 -7.02 3.06
C GLU A 82 -8.21 -6.31 1.74
N LEU A 83 -6.94 -5.98 1.48
CA LEU A 83 -6.47 -5.37 0.26
C LEU A 83 -5.65 -6.35 -0.53
N LYS A 84 -5.84 -6.30 -1.84
CA LYS A 84 -5.09 -7.08 -2.83
C LYS A 84 -4.60 -6.15 -3.91
N GLY A 85 -3.33 -6.30 -4.27
CA GLY A 85 -2.69 -5.49 -5.28
C GLY A 85 -1.60 -6.27 -6.00
N GLN A 86 -1.12 -5.68 -7.08
CA GLN A 86 0.08 -6.12 -7.78
C GLN A 86 1.19 -5.13 -7.50
N MET A 87 2.36 -5.65 -7.11
CA MET A 87 3.55 -4.88 -6.85
C MET A 87 4.63 -5.25 -7.88
N LYS A 88 5.18 -4.27 -8.57
CA LYS A 88 6.33 -4.43 -9.47
C LYS A 88 7.53 -3.73 -8.85
N VAL A 89 8.63 -4.45 -8.70
CA VAL A 89 9.90 -3.93 -8.22
C VAL A 89 10.89 -3.93 -9.38
N VAL A 90 11.57 -2.82 -9.63
CA VAL A 90 12.56 -2.67 -10.71
C VAL A 90 13.93 -2.35 -10.14
N ASP A 91 14.99 -2.81 -10.82
CA ASP A 91 16.34 -2.35 -10.53
C ASP A 91 16.57 -0.95 -11.15
N THR A 92 17.15 -0.04 -10.37
CA THR A 92 17.45 1.33 -10.79
C THR A 92 18.87 1.69 -10.39
N GLU A 93 19.40 2.79 -10.92
CA GLU A 93 20.72 3.29 -10.50
C GLU A 93 20.82 3.56 -8.98
N ASN A 94 19.68 3.77 -8.31
CA ASN A 94 19.58 4.00 -6.87
C ASN A 94 19.13 2.75 -6.08
N GLY A 95 19.25 1.56 -6.69
CA GLY A 95 18.83 0.27 -6.14
C GLY A 95 17.39 -0.09 -6.47
N LEU A 96 16.88 -1.14 -5.84
CA LEU A 96 15.52 -1.64 -6.07
C LEU A 96 14.46 -0.62 -5.64
N LYS A 97 13.51 -0.35 -6.54
CA LYS A 97 12.38 0.56 -6.31
C LYS A 97 11.06 -0.11 -6.67
N ILE A 98 10.01 0.23 -5.93
CA ILE A 98 8.64 -0.14 -6.28
C ILE A 98 8.17 0.82 -7.39
N ASP A 99 7.98 0.26 -8.57
CA ASP A 99 7.52 0.96 -9.79
C ASP A 99 6.00 0.96 -9.93
N ARG A 100 5.34 0.08 -9.18
CA ARG A 100 3.89 -0.08 -9.12
C ARG A 100 3.54 -0.81 -7.82
N TYR A 101 2.57 -0.32 -7.05
CA TYR A 101 2.20 -0.89 -5.76
C TYR A 101 0.76 -1.40 -5.69
N HIS A 102 -0.18 -0.76 -6.40
CA HIS A 102 -1.60 -1.13 -6.31
C HIS A 102 -2.43 -0.74 -7.53
N ASP A 103 -2.95 -1.76 -8.24
CA ASP A 103 -3.85 -1.62 -9.39
C ASP A 103 -5.31 -2.02 -9.07
N GLY A 104 -5.62 -2.30 -7.80
CA GLY A 104 -6.95 -2.73 -7.37
C GLY A 104 -7.98 -1.59 -7.29
N GLN A 105 -9.16 -1.88 -6.73
CA GLN A 105 -10.14 -0.83 -6.38
C GLN A 105 -9.48 0.25 -5.51
N THR A 106 -9.93 1.49 -5.64
CA THR A 106 -9.33 2.59 -4.88
C THR A 106 -9.64 2.42 -3.39
N LEU A 107 -8.72 2.87 -2.53
CA LEU A 107 -8.97 2.88 -1.08
C LEU A 107 -10.23 3.67 -0.71
N VAL A 108 -10.59 4.67 -1.52
CA VAL A 108 -11.85 5.41 -1.34
C VAL A 108 -13.03 4.46 -1.48
N ASP A 109 -13.08 3.67 -2.56
CA ASP A 109 -14.21 2.77 -2.81
C ASP A 109 -14.31 1.67 -1.74
N MET A 110 -13.17 1.22 -1.21
CA MET A 110 -13.14 0.16 -0.20
C MET A 110 -13.49 0.64 1.22
N LEU A 111 -13.09 1.87 1.58
CA LEU A 111 -13.20 2.39 2.96
C LEU A 111 -14.27 3.48 3.13
N TYR A 112 -14.82 4.00 2.03
CA TYR A 112 -15.98 4.90 2.00
C TYR A 112 -17.10 4.32 1.11
N PRO A 113 -17.72 3.18 1.48
CA PRO A 113 -18.86 2.65 0.74
C PRO A 113 -20.12 3.54 0.83
#